data_AF-A0A956F754-F1
#
_entry.id   AF-A0A956F754-F1
#
_cell.length_a   1.000
_cell.length_b   1.000
_cell.length_c   1.000
_cell.angle_alpha   90.00
_cell.angle_beta   90.00
_cell.angle_gamma   90.00
#
_symmetry.space_group_name_H-M   'P 1'
#
loop_
_entity.id
_entity.type
_entity.pdbx_description
1 polymer ?
#
loop_
_entity_poly.entity_id
_entity_poly.type
_entity_poly.pdbx_seq_one_letter_code
_entity_poly.pdbx_strand_id
1 'polypeptide(L)'
;MDPGDPMTEPVLHGRRQPLSALRAALASAREGRGRLVLVSGDAGIGKTSLVTALADEAAAAGATVSTGRAWELADAPPYFPVWPCLRSLGVTPSEDEQAFRLWETVLEALARAAATRPVVWVVEDLHAADLGTL
;
A
#
# COMPACT_ATOMS: atom_id res chain seq x y z
N MET A 1 28.84 -10.47 -36.57
CA MET A 1 29.02 -9.78 -35.28
C MET A 1 27.61 -9.42 -34.85
N ASP A 2 27.08 -10.17 -33.87
CA ASP A 2 25.67 -10.15 -33.49
C ASP A 2 25.39 -8.97 -32.54
N PRO A 3 24.41 -8.08 -32.81
CA PRO A 3 24.07 -6.99 -31.91
C PRO A 3 23.35 -7.54 -30.67
N GLY A 4 23.90 -7.20 -29.49
CA GLY A 4 23.47 -7.69 -28.19
C GLY A 4 21.98 -7.52 -27.90
N ASP A 5 21.41 -8.64 -27.48
CA ASP A 5 20.14 -8.88 -26.80
C ASP A 5 19.57 -7.66 -26.03
N PRO A 6 18.32 -7.23 -26.29
CA PRO A 6 17.67 -6.23 -25.46
C PRO A 6 17.47 -6.79 -24.04
N MET A 7 18.12 -6.14 -23.07
CA MET A 7 17.87 -6.20 -21.62
C MET A 7 16.52 -6.84 -21.27
N THR A 8 16.53 -8.15 -21.04
CA THR A 8 15.36 -8.94 -20.71
C THR A 8 14.81 -8.43 -19.38
N GLU A 9 13.55 -7.98 -19.37
CA GLU A 9 12.82 -7.69 -18.13
C GLU A 9 12.92 -8.91 -17.21
N PRO A 10 13.13 -8.73 -15.88
CA PRO A 10 13.31 -9.87 -14.99
C PRO A 10 12.03 -10.71 -14.98
N VAL A 11 12.10 -11.88 -15.62
CA VAL A 11 10.99 -12.82 -15.72
C VAL A 11 10.76 -13.47 -14.35
N LEU A 12 9.72 -13.02 -13.65
CA LEU A 12 9.35 -13.49 -12.30
C LEU A 12 8.60 -14.83 -12.36
N HIS A 13 9.32 -15.94 -12.55
CA HIS A 13 8.75 -17.28 -12.45
C HIS A 13 8.32 -17.60 -11.00
N GLY A 14 7.08 -18.06 -10.80
CA GLY A 14 6.50 -18.38 -9.48
C GLY A 14 5.67 -17.28 -8.81
N ARG A 15 5.76 -16.01 -9.26
CA ARG A 15 5.00 -14.88 -8.69
C ARG A 15 3.71 -14.52 -9.44
N ARG A 16 3.43 -15.20 -10.55
CA ARG A 16 2.25 -14.96 -11.38
C ARG A 16 0.94 -15.11 -10.62
N GLN A 17 0.86 -16.05 -9.68
CA GLN A 17 -0.33 -16.25 -8.86
C GLN A 17 -0.50 -15.16 -7.79
N PRO A 18 0.51 -14.81 -6.96
CA PRO A 18 0.44 -13.67 -6.05
C PRO A 18 0.10 -12.34 -6.74
N LEU A 19 0.76 -12.03 -7.85
CA LEU A 19 0.51 -10.79 -8.60
C LEU A 19 -0.89 -10.79 -9.23
N SER A 20 -1.36 -11.94 -9.73
CA SER A 20 -2.74 -12.08 -10.22
C SER A 20 -3.78 -11.82 -9.12
N ALA A 21 -3.54 -12.28 -7.88
CA ALA A 21 -4.45 -12.03 -6.76
C ALA A 21 -4.50 -10.54 -6.40
N LEU A 22 -3.34 -9.87 -6.39
CA LEU A 22 -3.26 -8.42 -6.16
C LEU A 22 -3.93 -7.61 -7.28
N ARG A 23 -3.73 -8.01 -8.54
CA ARG A 23 -4.42 -7.39 -9.69
C ARG A 23 -5.93 -7.59 -9.62
N ALA A 24 -6.41 -8.75 -9.19
CA ALA A 24 -7.83 -8.99 -8.97
C ALA A 24 -8.40 -8.09 -7.85
N ALA A 25 -7.63 -7.86 -6.78
CA ALA A 25 -8.02 -6.93 -5.73
C ALA A 25 -8.08 -5.48 -6.25
N LEU A 26 -7.12 -5.06 -7.07
CA LEU A 26 -7.13 -3.75 -7.73
C LEU A 26 -8.31 -3.59 -8.68
N ALA A 27 -8.62 -4.62 -9.49
CA ALA A 27 -9.79 -4.62 -10.36
C ALA A 27 -11.10 -4.48 -9.57
N SER A 28 -11.26 -5.23 -8.48
CA SER A 28 -12.39 -5.10 -7.56
C SER A 28 -12.50 -3.67 -6.98
N ALA A 29 -11.37 -3.07 -6.58
CA ALA A 29 -11.37 -1.71 -6.04
C ALA A 29 -11.82 -0.68 -7.09
N ARG A 30 -11.46 -0.87 -8.37
CA ARG A 30 -11.95 -0.03 -9.50
C ARG A 30 -13.45 -0.15 -9.73
N GLU A 31 -14.05 -1.29 -9.39
CA GLU A 31 -15.51 -1.49 -9.41
C GLU A 31 -16.21 -0.92 -8.16
N GLY A 32 -15.51 -0.14 -7.32
CA GLY A 32 -16.05 0.42 -6.09
C GLY A 32 -16.10 -0.57 -4.92
N ARG A 33 -15.51 -1.76 -5.07
CA ARG A 33 -15.46 -2.79 -4.02
C ARG A 33 -14.07 -2.82 -3.39
N GLY A 34 -13.91 -2.07 -2.30
CA GLY A 34 -12.67 -2.01 -1.53
C GLY A 34 -12.13 -3.38 -1.12
N ARG A 35 -10.80 -3.47 -1.01
CA ARG A 35 -10.07 -4.70 -0.65
C ARG A 35 -8.93 -4.35 0.30
N LEU A 36 -8.74 -5.22 1.28
CA LEU A 36 -7.55 -5.28 2.13
C LEU A 36 -6.83 -6.58 1.81
N VAL A 37 -5.54 -6.51 1.53
CA VAL A 37 -4.72 -7.68 1.23
C VAL A 37 -3.49 -7.68 2.12
N LEU A 38 -3.28 -8.78 2.84
CA LEU A 38 -2.06 -9.02 3.60
C LEU A 38 -1.08 -9.82 2.73
N VAL A 39 0.12 -9.26 2.50
CA VAL A 39 1.20 -9.94 1.79
C VAL A 39 2.20 -10.47 2.82
N SER A 40 2.21 -11.78 3.02
CA SER A 40 3.11 -12.48 3.94
C SER A 40 4.00 -13.48 3.21
N GLY A 41 5.06 -13.94 3.88
CA GLY A 41 6.06 -14.86 3.34
C GLY A 41 7.44 -14.60 3.91
N ASP A 42 8.39 -15.47 3.59
CA ASP A 42 9.74 -15.45 4.19
C ASP A 42 10.52 -14.18 3.85
N ALA A 43 11.53 -13.88 4.67
CA ALA A 43 12.48 -12.82 4.40
C ALA A 43 13.17 -13.07 3.04
N GLY A 44 13.31 -12.02 2.22
CA GLY A 44 13.95 -12.13 0.91
C GLY A 44 13.10 -12.76 -0.21
N ILE A 45 11.89 -13.28 0.06
CA ILE A 45 11.03 -13.88 -0.99
C ILE A 45 10.54 -12.85 -2.05
N GLY A 46 10.71 -11.56 -1.76
CA GLY A 46 10.40 -10.43 -2.65
C GLY A 46 8.98 -9.87 -2.51
N LYS A 47 8.46 -9.81 -1.29
CA LYS A 47 7.18 -9.16 -0.95
C LYS A 47 7.16 -7.68 -1.39
N THR A 48 8.22 -6.93 -1.07
CA THR A 48 8.38 -5.53 -1.50
C THR A 48 8.35 -5.41 -3.01
N SER A 49 9.13 -6.21 -3.75
CA SER A 49 9.09 -6.20 -5.22
C SER A 49 7.69 -6.48 -5.78
N LEU A 50 6.93 -7.37 -5.12
CA LEU A 50 5.56 -7.70 -5.53
C LEU A 50 4.59 -6.52 -5.33
N VAL A 51 4.63 -5.84 -4.17
CA VAL A 51 3.75 -4.70 -3.91
C VAL A 51 4.16 -3.46 -4.70
N THR A 52 5.46 -3.25 -4.94
CA THR A 52 5.97 -2.18 -5.82
C THR A 52 5.48 -2.38 -7.25
N ALA A 53 5.55 -3.59 -7.80
CA ALA A 53 5.04 -3.86 -9.15
C ALA A 53 3.54 -3.55 -9.29
N LEU A 54 2.72 -3.92 -8.29
CA LEU A 54 1.29 -3.56 -8.28
C LEU A 54 1.08 -2.04 -8.15
N ALA A 55 1.85 -1.38 -7.29
CA ALA A 55 1.78 0.07 -7.09
C ALA A 55 2.10 0.83 -8.39
N ASP A 56 3.13 0.41 -9.12
CA ASP A 56 3.49 0.99 -10.41
C ASP A 56 2.39 0.77 -11.46
N GLU A 57 1.82 -0.44 -11.54
CA GLU A 57 0.68 -0.74 -12.42
C GLU A 57 -0.56 0.10 -12.06
N ALA A 58 -0.83 0.31 -10.77
CA ALA A 58 -1.94 1.11 -10.31
C ALA A 58 -1.74 2.59 -10.67
N ALA A 59 -0.55 3.13 -10.43
CA ALA A 59 -0.20 4.51 -10.77
C ALA A 59 -0.28 4.77 -12.28
N ALA A 60 0.27 3.86 -13.09
CA ALA A 60 0.22 3.94 -14.56
C ALA A 60 -1.23 3.95 -15.08
N ALA A 61 -2.16 3.37 -14.34
CA ALA A 61 -3.58 3.35 -14.65
C ALA A 61 -4.40 4.43 -13.91
N GLY A 62 -3.74 5.46 -13.37
CA GLY A 62 -4.37 6.66 -12.82
C GLY A 62 -4.78 6.57 -11.35
N ALA A 63 -4.38 5.53 -10.61
CA ALA A 63 -4.65 5.45 -9.18
C ALA A 63 -3.81 6.47 -8.38
N THR A 64 -4.34 6.89 -7.23
CA THR A 64 -3.54 7.52 -6.17
C THR A 64 -2.80 6.42 -5.43
N VAL A 65 -1.47 6.46 -5.42
CA VAL A 65 -0.67 5.47 -4.71
C VAL A 65 0.12 6.16 -3.61
N SER A 66 0.06 5.62 -2.40
CA SER A 66 0.87 6.08 -1.27
C SER A 66 1.41 4.88 -0.49
N THR A 67 2.65 5.00 -0.03
CA THR A 67 3.34 3.96 0.70
C THR A 67 3.72 4.47 2.08
N GLY A 68 3.22 3.78 3.09
CA GLY A 68 3.63 3.89 4.47
C GLY A 68 4.50 2.73 4.89
N ARG A 69 5.18 2.86 6.03
CA ARG A 69 6.05 1.81 6.55
C ARG A 69 6.08 1.88 8.07
N ALA A 70 5.97 0.73 8.72
CA ALA A 70 6.21 0.62 10.14
C ALA A 70 7.71 0.45 10.41
N TRP A 71 8.19 1.17 11.42
CA TRP A 71 9.55 1.04 11.95
C TRP A 71 9.46 0.89 13.45
N GLU A 72 10.38 0.13 14.03
CA GLU A 72 10.60 0.13 15.47
C GLU A 72 11.21 1.48 15.86
N LEU A 73 10.35 2.44 16.14
CA LEU A 73 10.71 3.72 16.73
C LEU A 73 10.08 3.75 18.13
N ALA A 74 10.93 3.88 19.16
CA ALA A 74 10.51 3.81 20.56
C ALA A 74 9.35 4.76 20.89
N ASP A 75 9.28 5.90 20.21
CA ASP A 75 8.26 6.94 20.39
C ASP A 75 7.52 7.26 19.08
N ALA A 76 7.25 6.25 18.23
CA ALA A 76 6.43 6.46 17.04
C ALA A 76 5.06 7.06 17.41
N PRO A 77 4.67 8.20 16.83
CA PRO A 77 3.32 8.73 17.02
C PRO A 77 2.25 7.72 16.58
N PRO A 78 1.03 7.79 17.15
CA PRO A 78 -0.09 6.98 16.69
C PRO A 78 -0.28 7.08 15.18
N TYR A 79 -0.56 5.93 14.56
CA TYR A 79 -0.80 5.81 13.12
C TYR A 79 0.39 6.17 12.23
N PHE A 80 1.59 6.38 12.78
CA PHE A 80 2.79 6.72 12.01
C PHE A 80 3.00 5.86 10.76
N PRO A 81 2.82 4.51 10.78
CA PRO A 81 2.99 3.69 9.59
C PRO A 81 2.07 4.07 8.43
N VAL A 82 0.93 4.71 8.68
CA VAL A 82 -0.04 5.14 7.66
C VAL A 82 -0.04 6.64 7.42
N TRP A 83 0.83 7.43 8.06
CA TRP A 83 0.87 8.88 7.85
C TRP A 83 1.04 9.29 6.38
N PRO A 84 1.90 8.67 5.55
CA PRO A 84 1.97 8.97 4.13
C PRO A 84 0.63 8.74 3.42
N CYS A 85 -0.11 7.72 3.84
CA CYS A 85 -1.42 7.39 3.34
C CYS A 85 -2.48 8.43 3.74
N LEU A 86 -2.50 8.85 5.01
CA LEU A 86 -3.39 9.93 5.50
C LEU A 86 -3.12 11.25 4.77
N ARG A 87 -1.84 11.62 4.63
CA ARG A 87 -1.43 12.82 3.90
C ARG A 87 -1.83 12.78 2.43
N SER A 88 -1.83 11.61 1.81
CA SER A 88 -2.32 11.45 0.42
C SER A 88 -3.81 11.76 0.25
N LEU A 89 -4.58 11.76 1.35
CA LEU A 89 -5.98 12.19 1.38
C LEU A 89 -6.17 13.64 1.87
N GLY A 90 -5.07 14.34 2.18
CA GLY A 90 -5.12 15.67 2.81
C GLY A 90 -5.44 15.64 4.30
N VAL A 91 -5.32 14.48 4.96
CA VAL A 91 -5.56 14.33 6.40
C VAL A 91 -4.22 14.42 7.15
N THR A 92 -4.16 15.29 8.14
CA THR A 92 -3.01 15.42 9.05
C THR A 92 -3.49 15.12 10.47
N PRO A 93 -3.09 13.99 11.06
CA PRO A 93 -3.45 13.69 12.44
C PRO A 93 -2.87 14.74 13.38
N SER A 94 -3.65 15.18 14.37
CA SER A 94 -3.13 15.93 15.50
C SER A 94 -3.05 15.04 16.74
N GLU A 95 -2.10 15.34 17.63
CA GLU A 95 -1.91 14.58 18.88
C GLU A 95 -3.13 14.69 19.83
N ASP A 96 -3.85 15.81 19.76
CA ASP A 96 -5.04 16.07 20.57
C ASP A 96 -6.34 15.54 19.94
N GLU A 97 -6.27 14.93 18.75
CA GLU A 97 -7.46 14.43 18.06
C GLU A 97 -7.98 13.14 18.68
N GLN A 98 -9.26 13.15 19.05
CA GLN A 98 -9.94 11.94 19.47
C GLN A 98 -10.00 10.95 18.30
N ALA A 99 -9.56 9.70 18.52
CA ALA A 99 -9.46 8.67 17.50
C ALA A 99 -10.74 8.50 16.67
N PHE A 100 -11.92 8.65 17.30
CA PHE A 100 -13.21 8.62 16.62
C PHE A 100 -13.34 9.69 15.52
N ARG A 101 -12.98 10.95 15.82
CA ARG A 101 -13.05 12.07 14.86
C ARG A 101 -12.03 11.92 13.73
N LEU A 102 -10.84 11.42 14.05
CA LEU A 102 -9.85 11.08 13.04
C LEU A 102 -10.43 10.02 12.09
N TRP A 103 -11.12 9.01 12.61
CA TRP A 103 -11.73 7.97 11.78
C TRP A 103 -12.84 8.47 10.87
N GLU A 104 -13.74 9.32 11.34
CA GLU A 104 -14.73 9.96 10.47
C GLU A 104 -14.06 10.78 9.37
N THR A 105 -13.06 11.60 9.73
CA THR A 105 -12.30 12.42 8.77
C THR A 105 -11.60 11.57 7.71
N VAL A 106 -10.99 10.46 8.11
CA VAL A 106 -10.31 9.52 7.19
C VAL A 106 -11.31 8.83 6.29
N LEU A 107 -12.44 8.36 6.81
CA LEU A 107 -13.47 7.70 6.01
C LEU A 107 -14.07 8.64 4.97
N GLU A 108 -14.41 9.87 5.35
CA GLU A 108 -14.90 10.89 4.44
C GLU A 108 -13.87 11.25 3.37
N ALA A 109 -12.61 11.42 3.76
CA ALA A 109 -11.54 11.75 2.83
C ALA A 109 -11.24 10.61 1.86
N LEU A 110 -11.25 9.37 2.35
CA LEU A 110 -11.07 8.18 1.53
C LEU A 110 -12.22 8.01 0.55
N ALA A 111 -13.47 8.17 0.99
CA ALA A 111 -14.65 8.09 0.12
C ALA A 111 -14.62 9.14 -0.99
N ARG A 112 -14.27 10.38 -0.64
CA ARG A 112 -14.14 11.49 -1.59
C ARG A 112 -13.03 11.22 -2.62
N ALA A 113 -11.87 10.76 -2.17
CA ALA A 113 -10.76 10.43 -3.06
C ALA A 113 -11.14 9.27 -3.99
N ALA A 114 -11.69 8.19 -3.45
CA ALA A 114 -12.11 7.00 -4.19
C ALA A 114 -13.22 7.27 -5.21
N ALA A 115 -14.05 8.31 -5.00
CA ALA A 115 -15.07 8.73 -5.97
C ALA A 115 -14.47 9.35 -7.25
N THR A 116 -13.23 9.83 -7.21
CA THR A 116 -12.56 10.48 -8.36
C THR A 116 -11.64 9.52 -9.11
N ARG A 117 -10.90 8.70 -8.37
CA ARG A 117 -9.93 7.74 -8.91
C ARG A 117 -9.64 6.66 -7.85
N PRO A 118 -9.17 5.47 -8.25
CA PRO A 118 -8.78 4.44 -7.30
C PRO A 118 -7.71 4.94 -6.31
N VAL A 119 -7.80 4.53 -5.05
CA VAL A 119 -6.79 4.79 -4.02
C VAL A 119 -6.15 3.46 -3.65
N VAL A 120 -4.81 3.42 -3.68
CA VAL A 120 -4.01 2.25 -3.30
C VAL A 120 -3.04 2.68 -2.21
N TRP A 121 -3.19 2.07 -1.04
CA TRP A 121 -2.29 2.24 0.08
C TRP A 121 -1.46 0.97 0.26
N VAL A 122 -0.14 1.14 0.34
CA VAL A 122 0.80 0.08 0.68
C VAL A 122 1.36 0.40 2.06
N VAL A 123 1.31 -0.55 3.00
CA VAL A 123 1.91 -0.39 4.32
C VAL A 123 2.91 -1.51 4.51
N GLU A 124 4.19 -1.18 4.48
CA GLU A 124 5.27 -2.15 4.64
C GLU A 124 5.63 -2.38 6.11
N ASP A 125 6.23 -3.55 6.36
CA ASP A 125 6.80 -3.93 7.65
C ASP A 125 5.83 -3.86 8.84
N LEU A 126 4.52 -4.06 8.62
CA LEU A 126 3.47 -3.91 9.63
C LEU A 126 3.71 -4.72 10.92
N HIS A 127 4.50 -5.79 10.88
CA HIS A 127 4.93 -6.54 12.06
C HIS A 127 5.71 -5.67 13.08
N ALA A 128 6.41 -4.63 12.63
CA ALA A 128 7.10 -3.67 13.48
C ALA A 128 6.16 -2.65 14.14
N ALA A 129 4.89 -2.57 13.72
CA ALA A 129 3.89 -1.72 14.35
C ALA A 129 3.25 -2.35 15.61
N ASP A 130 3.54 -3.63 15.89
CA ASP A 130 3.13 -4.28 17.13
C ASP A 130 4.03 -3.81 18.28
N LEU A 131 3.78 -2.60 18.75
CA LEU A 131 4.27 -2.14 20.06
C LEU A 131 3.37 -2.78 21.13
N GLY A 132 3.65 -4.05 21.45
CA GLY A 132 3.18 -4.68 22.68
C GLY A 132 2.22 -5.86 22.53
N THR A 133 2.72 -7.01 22.06
CA THR A 133 2.36 -8.29 22.69
C THR A 133 3.60 -8.90 23.33
N LEU A 134 4.02 -8.35 24.48
CA LEU A 134 4.71 -9.02 25.61
C LEU A 134 4.90 -8.04 26.77
#